data_AF-A0A3B1CNN9-F1
#
_entry.id   AF-A0A3B1CNN9-F1
#
_cell.length_a   1.000
_cell.length_b   1.000
_cell.length_c   1.000
_cell.angle_alpha   90.00
_cell.angle_beta   90.00
_cell.angle_gamma   90.00
#
_symmetry.space_group_name_H-M   'P 1'
#
loop_
_entity.id
_entity.type
_entity.pdbx_description
1 polymer ?
#
loop_
_entity_poly.entity_id
_entity_poly.type
_entity_poly.pdbx_seq_one_letter_code
_entity_poly.pdbx_strand_id
1 'polypeptide(L)' 'ATDCPVLVNTSFNVRGEPIVCTPEQAYLCFMRTEMDFLVLENLVLLKSEQTPLDDDSDWRDEFELD' A
#
# COMPACT_ATOMS: atom_id res chain seq x y z
N ALA A 1 -12.74 -11.35 -16.95
CA ALA A 1 -13.13 -10.73 -15.66
C ALA A 1 -13.43 -11.85 -14.67
N THR A 2 -13.52 -11.57 -13.37
CA THR A 2 -13.57 -12.59 -12.30
C THR A 2 -14.89 -13.38 -12.19
N ASP A 3 -15.91 -13.08 -13.02
CA ASP A 3 -17.29 -13.62 -12.95
C ASP A 3 -17.99 -13.49 -11.58
N CYS A 4 -17.41 -12.70 -10.68
CA CYS A 4 -17.92 -12.39 -9.36
C CYS A 4 -17.99 -10.85 -9.23
N PRO A 5 -19.18 -10.24 -9.27
CA PRO A 5 -19.36 -8.79 -9.23
C PRO A 5 -19.21 -8.24 -7.80
N VAL A 6 -18.11 -8.60 -7.13
CA VAL A 6 -17.80 -8.24 -5.74
C VAL A 6 -16.40 -7.66 -5.67
N LEU A 7 -16.25 -6.56 -4.93
CA LEU A 7 -14.97 -5.91 -4.65
C LEU A 7 -14.73 -5.92 -3.14
N VAL A 8 -13.52 -6.28 -2.74
CA VAL A 8 -13.07 -6.12 -1.35
C VAL A 8 -12.72 -4.66 -1.12
N ASN A 9 -13.35 -4.03 -0.13
CA ASN A 9 -13.04 -2.68 0.33
C ASN A 9 -12.62 -2.74 1.79
N THR A 10 -11.33 -2.56 2.04
CA THR A 10 -10.72 -2.54 3.38
C THR A 10 -9.94 -1.24 3.55
N SER A 11 -9.57 -0.90 4.79
CA SER A 11 -8.65 0.19 5.04
C SER A 11 -7.37 0.01 4.23
N PHE A 12 -6.86 1.10 3.67
CA PHE A 12 -5.55 1.10 3.04
C PHE A 12 -4.49 1.48 4.08
N ASN A 13 -3.85 0.45 4.63
CA ASN A 13 -2.77 0.52 5.60
C ASN A 13 -2.05 -0.84 5.67
N VAL A 14 -0.92 -0.89 6.36
CA VAL A 14 -0.39 -2.15 6.90
C VAL A 14 -0.94 -2.37 8.30
N ARG A 15 -1.03 -3.63 8.75
CA ARG A 15 -1.49 -3.95 10.11
C ARG A 15 -0.63 -3.21 11.14
N GLY A 16 -1.29 -2.49 12.05
CA GLY A 16 -0.66 -1.66 13.07
C GLY A 16 -0.56 -0.17 12.68
N GLU A 17 -0.57 0.15 11.39
CA GLU A 17 -0.49 1.52 10.91
C GLU A 17 -1.87 2.20 10.79
N PRO A 18 -1.96 3.53 10.97
CA PRO A 18 -3.16 4.30 10.65
C PRO A 18 -3.47 4.24 9.15
N ILE A 19 -4.73 4.56 8.79
CA ILE A 19 -5.15 4.67 7.38
C ILE A 19 -4.36 5.80 6.70
N VAL A 20 -3.87 5.54 5.49
CA VAL A 20 -3.14 6.55 4.70
C VAL A 20 -4.00 7.80 4.45
N CYS A 21 -3.38 8.97 4.57
CA CYS A 21 -4.02 10.28 4.43
C CYS A 21 -3.30 11.21 3.44
N THR A 22 -2.13 10.83 2.93
CA THR A 22 -1.39 11.58 1.90
C THR A 22 -0.93 10.68 0.76
N PRO A 23 -0.68 11.22 -0.45
CA PRO A 23 -0.12 10.44 -1.57
C PRO A 23 1.21 9.75 -1.23
N GLU A 24 2.07 10.40 -0.45
CA GLU A 24 3.35 9.84 -0.01
C GLU A 24 3.14 8.63 0.91
N GLN A 25 2.20 8.73 1.86
CA GLN A 25 1.83 7.60 2.73
C GLN A 25 1.25 6.44 1.92
N ALA A 26 0.38 6.73 0.94
CA ALA A 26 -0.17 5.71 0.04
C ALA A 26 0.93 5.01 -0.78
N TYR A 27 1.90 5.76 -1.30
CA TYR A 27 3.04 5.21 -2.02
C TYR A 27 3.91 4.32 -1.14
N LEU A 28 4.24 4.75 0.08
CA LEU A 28 5.02 3.93 1.01
C LEU A 28 4.28 2.65 1.41
N CYS A 29 2.99 2.76 1.77
CA CYS A 29 2.15 1.61 2.09
C CYS A 29 2.05 0.64 0.90
N PHE A 30 1.91 1.16 -0.33
CA PHE A 30 1.92 0.35 -1.55
C PHE A 30 3.26 -0.38 -1.75
N MET A 31 4.38 0.33 -1.57
CA MET A 31 5.71 -0.25 -1.73
C MET A 31 6.04 -1.29 -0.65
N ARG A 32 5.42 -1.22 0.54
CA ARG A 32 5.54 -2.18 1.65
C ARG A 32 4.66 -3.43 1.58
N THR A 33 3.58 -3.40 0.81
CA THR A 33 2.59 -4.50 0.71
C THR A 33 2.84 -5.39 -0.51
N GLU A 34 2.07 -6.45 -0.70
CA GLU A 34 2.15 -7.29 -1.92
C GLU A 34 1.19 -6.82 -3.03
N MET A 35 0.70 -5.57 -2.98
CA MET A 35 -0.19 -5.03 -3.99
C MET A 35 0.51 -4.82 -5.33
N ASP A 36 -0.19 -5.09 -6.43
CA ASP A 36 0.35 -4.96 -7.79
C ASP A 36 0.25 -3.52 -8.36
N PHE A 37 -0.85 -2.82 -8.04
CA PHE A 37 -1.16 -1.50 -8.58
C PHE A 37 -1.57 -0.51 -7.49
N LEU A 38 -1.15 0.73 -7.63
CA LEU A 38 -1.66 1.87 -6.86
C LEU A 38 -2.32 2.87 -7.80
N VAL A 39 -3.60 3.17 -7.56
CA VAL A 39 -4.35 4.19 -8.30
C VAL A 39 -4.52 5.41 -7.41
N LEU A 40 -3.93 6.53 -7.81
CA LEU A 40 -4.03 7.83 -7.15
C LEU A 40 -4.66 8.83 -8.13
N GLU A 41 -5.97 9.03 -8.00
CA GLU A 41 -6.75 9.86 -8.92
C GLU A 41 -6.52 9.48 -10.40
N ASN A 42 -5.80 10.32 -11.16
CA ASN A 42 -5.48 10.13 -12.57
C ASN A 42 -4.12 9.47 -12.83
N LEU A 43 -3.46 8.97 -11.78
CA LEU A 43 -2.18 8.27 -11.86
C LEU A 43 -2.37 6.79 -11.52
N VAL A 44 -1.74 5.92 -12.30
CA VAL A 44 -1.68 4.48 -12.06
C VAL A 44 -0.22 4.07 -11.99
N LEU A 45 0.20 3.53 -10.86
CA LEU A 45 1.57 3.07 -10.64
C LEU A 45 1.59 1.54 -10.63
N LEU A 46 2.47 0.96 -11.43
CA LEU A 46 2.73 -0.48 -11.45
C LEU A 46 3.90 -0.76 -10.53
N LYS A 47 3.75 -1.71 -9.59
CA LYS A 47 4.82 -2.03 -8.64
C LYS A 47 6.09 -2.51 -9.34
N SER A 48 5.92 -3.26 -10.44
CA SER A 48 7.00 -3.77 -11.28
C SER A 48 7.84 -2.68 -11.96
N GLU A 49 7.33 -1.45 -12.05
CA GLU A 49 8.01 -0.31 -12.67
C GLU A 49 8.62 0.64 -11.64
N GLN A 50 8.40 0.40 -10.33
CA GLN A 50 8.94 1.24 -9.26
C GLN A 50 10.30 0.73 -8.79
N THR A 51 11.15 1.64 -8.32
CA THR A 51 12.39 1.27 -7.64
C THR A 51 12.07 0.72 -6.26
N PRO A 52 12.66 -0.43 -5.84
CA PRO A 52 12.52 -0.94 -4.48
C PRO A 52 12.93 0.11 -3.44
N LEU A 53 12.27 0.09 -2.27
CA LEU A 53 12.69 0.94 -1.16
C LEU A 53 14.04 0.44 -0.62
N ASP A 54 15.00 1.35 -0.48
CA ASP A 54 16.25 1.10 0.24
C ASP A 54 16.01 1.21 1.76
N ASP A 55 16.58 0.30 2.56
CA ASP A 55 16.57 0.35 4.04
C ASP A 55 15.18 0.49 4.71
N ASP A 56 14.21 -0.33 4.29
CA ASP A 56 12.86 -0.36 4.87
C ASP A 56 12.73 -1.26 6.12
N SER A 57 13.79 -1.39 6.94
CA SER A 57 13.82 -2.32 8.07
C SER A 57 13.16 -1.81 9.35
N ASP A 58 13.15 -0.50 9.58
CA ASP A 58 12.82 0.06 10.90
C ASP A 58 11.33 0.41 11.10
N TRP A 59 10.50 0.43 10.04
CA TRP A 59 9.12 0.91 10.17
C TRP A 59 8.18 -0.04 10.90
N ARG A 60 8.47 -1.36 10.87
CA ARG A 60 7.66 -2.36 11.57
C ARG A 60 7.79 -2.24 13.08
N ASP A 61 8.85 -1.61 13.57
CA ASP A 61 9.12 -1.43 14.99
C ASP A 61 8.46 -0.15 15.55
N GLU A 62 7.95 0.76 14.69
CA GLU A 62 7.28 2.00 15.12
C GLU A 62 5.83 1.79 15.60
N PHE A 63 5.18 0.71 15.19
CA PHE A 63 3.77 0.46 15.49
C PHE A 63 3.63 -0.89 16.20
N GLU A 64 3.36 -0.86 17.51
CA GLU A 64 3.09 -2.09 18.27
C GLU A 64 1.94 -2.88 17.63
N LEU A 65 2.13 -4.19 17.50
CA LEU A 65 1.09 -5.10 17.06
C LEU A 65 0.11 -5.32 18.21
N ASP A 66 -1.09 -4.73 18.11
CA ASP A 66 -2.25 -5.18 18.87
C ASP A 66 -2.55 -6.68 18.63
#